data_AF-A0A158FV76-F1
#
_entry.id   AF-A0A158FV76-F1
#
_cell.length_a   1.000
_cell.length_b   1.000
_cell.length_c   1.000
_cell.angle_alpha   90.00
_cell.angle_beta   90.00
_cell.angle_gamma   90.00
#
_symmetry.space_group_name_H-M   'P 1'
#
loop_
_entity.id
_entity.type
_entity.pdbx_description
1 polymer ?
#
loop_
_entity_poly.entity_id
_entity_poly.type
_entity_poly.pdbx_seq_one_letter_code
_entity_poly.pdbx_strand_id
1 'polypeptide(L)'
;MPHDPARDPGSIREIGGWFGTEIFLMGKSPEQMETLLGFCVGYLTHGVDVFEFARAINADDIDLLGAYTYLPGGKEWNQVDLKWPPGLGAPQWKLKRRVPCRFIRTVPRGTPFV
;
A
#
# COMPACT_ATOMS: atom_id res chain seq x y z
N MET A 1 2.78 8.17 2.81
CA MET A 1 4.06 8.91 2.95
C MET A 1 4.41 9.47 1.58
N PRO A 2 5.03 10.66 1.49
CA PRO A 2 5.56 11.11 0.20
C PRO A 2 6.60 10.11 -0.29
N HIS A 3 6.50 9.75 -1.57
CA HIS A 3 7.51 8.95 -2.26
C HIS A 3 8.84 9.71 -2.28
N ASP A 4 9.93 9.04 -1.93
CA ASP A 4 11.27 9.61 -1.90
C ASP A 4 12.29 8.63 -2.51
N PRO A 5 12.66 8.82 -3.80
CA PRO A 5 13.55 7.90 -4.50
C PRO A 5 15.00 7.99 -4.05
N ALA A 6 15.38 8.99 -3.23
CA ALA A 6 16.73 9.14 -2.70
C ALA A 6 16.94 8.40 -1.37
N ARG A 7 15.96 7.59 -0.93
CA ARG A 7 15.97 6.96 0.38
C ARG A 7 16.96 5.80 0.47
N ASP A 8 17.75 5.77 1.56
CA ASP A 8 18.74 4.72 1.80
C ASP A 8 18.08 3.35 2.09
N PRO A 9 18.47 2.27 1.38
CA PRO A 9 18.11 0.89 1.71
C PRO A 9 18.43 0.56 3.17
N GLY A 10 17.50 -0.08 3.87
CA GLY A 10 17.68 -0.48 5.27
C GLY A 10 17.35 0.60 6.30
N SER A 11 17.05 1.83 5.89
CA SER A 11 16.62 2.89 6.81
C SER A 11 15.29 2.54 7.51
N ILE A 12 15.20 2.78 8.82
CA ILE A 12 14.00 2.54 9.62
C ILE A 12 13.14 3.82 9.68
N ARG A 13 11.84 3.68 9.46
CA ARG A 13 10.85 4.77 9.49
C ARG A 13 9.59 4.36 10.23
N GLU A 14 9.01 5.31 10.94
CA GLU A 14 7.69 5.17 11.56
C GLU A 14 6.58 5.34 10.50
N ILE A 15 6.04 4.22 10.02
CA ILE A 15 5.00 4.16 8.99
C ILE A 15 3.64 3.92 9.65
N GLY A 16 2.61 4.61 9.17
CA GLY A 16 1.21 4.35 9.53
C GLY A 16 0.34 4.27 8.28
N GLY A 17 -0.95 4.00 8.46
CA GLY A 17 -1.91 3.86 7.38
C GLY A 17 -2.26 2.41 7.11
N TRP A 18 -2.48 2.09 5.83
CA TRP A 18 -2.94 0.78 5.39
C TRP A 18 -1.79 -0.03 4.81
N PHE A 19 -1.81 -1.35 5.04
CA PHE A 19 -0.84 -2.30 4.49
C PHE A 19 -1.57 -3.54 3.97
N GLY A 20 -0.94 -4.25 3.04
CA GLY A 20 -1.44 -5.50 2.47
C GLY A 20 -0.36 -6.58 2.49
N THR A 21 -0.66 -7.74 1.92
CA THR A 21 0.32 -8.81 1.76
C THR A 21 1.04 -8.75 0.41
N GLU A 22 2.29 -9.19 0.41
CA GLU A 22 3.19 -9.18 -0.75
C GLU A 22 2.62 -9.94 -1.97
N ILE A 23 1.85 -11.01 -1.75
CA ILE A 23 1.25 -11.81 -2.84
C ILE A 23 0.38 -10.97 -3.81
N PHE A 24 -0.19 -9.86 -3.34
CA PHE A 24 -0.97 -8.94 -4.16
C PHE A 24 -0.11 -7.95 -4.95
N LEU A 25 1.16 -7.79 -4.59
CA LEU A 25 2.14 -6.92 -5.24
C LEU A 25 2.92 -7.68 -6.33
N MET A 26 3.31 -8.93 -6.06
CA MET A 26 4.24 -9.68 -6.90
C MET A 26 3.79 -9.77 -8.36
N GLY A 27 4.71 -9.48 -9.28
CA GLY A 27 4.49 -9.48 -10.72
C GLY A 27 3.64 -8.32 -11.26
N LYS A 28 3.14 -7.42 -10.40
CA LYS A 28 2.37 -6.25 -10.83
C LYS A 28 3.27 -5.03 -11.00
N SER A 29 2.95 -4.13 -11.92
CA SER A 29 3.55 -2.79 -11.96
C SER A 29 2.76 -1.80 -11.08
N PRO A 30 3.30 -0.61 -10.75
CA PRO A 30 2.56 0.43 -10.06
C PRO A 30 1.21 0.78 -10.71
N GLU A 31 1.11 0.74 -12.04
CA GLU A 31 -0.15 0.97 -12.77
C GLU A 31 -1.18 -0.11 -12.50
N GLN A 32 -0.76 -1.37 -12.48
CA GLN A 32 -1.64 -2.48 -12.13
C GLN A 32 -2.05 -2.41 -10.66
N MET A 33 -1.19 -1.87 -9.80
CA MET A 33 -1.51 -1.59 -8.40
C MET A 33 -2.53 -0.47 -8.24
N GLU A 34 -2.49 0.57 -9.08
CA GLU A 34 -3.54 1.61 -9.10
C GLU A 34 -4.92 0.97 -9.29
N THR A 35 -5.04 0.12 -10.31
CA THR A 35 -6.28 -0.62 -10.59
C THR A 35 -6.65 -1.60 -9.48
N LEU A 36 -5.69 -2.32 -8.90
CA LEU A 36 -5.97 -3.27 -7.84
C LEU A 36 -6.54 -2.59 -6.59
N LEU A 37 -5.96 -1.45 -6.19
CA LEU A 37 -6.27 -0.74 -4.96
C LEU A 37 -7.37 0.32 -5.12
N GLY A 38 -7.85 0.56 -6.35
CA GLY A 38 -8.86 1.58 -6.63
C GLY A 38 -8.31 3.01 -6.61
N PHE A 39 -7.01 3.18 -6.90
CA PHE A 39 -6.46 4.52 -7.11
C PHE A 39 -6.80 5.03 -8.51
N CYS A 40 -6.93 6.36 -8.65
CA CYS A 40 -7.01 6.99 -9.96
C CYS A 40 -5.74 6.74 -10.77
N VAL A 41 -5.90 6.65 -12.10
CA VAL A 41 -4.77 6.49 -13.02
C VAL A 41 -3.79 7.65 -12.83
N GLY A 42 -2.50 7.29 -12.69
CA GLY A 42 -1.42 8.25 -12.48
C GLY A 42 -1.16 8.63 -11.02
N TYR A 43 -1.93 8.09 -10.07
CA TYR A 43 -1.68 8.31 -8.64
C TYR A 43 -0.28 7.85 -8.19
N LEU A 44 0.23 6.77 -8.80
CA LEU A 44 1.57 6.21 -8.59
C LEU A 44 2.51 6.58 -9.74
N THR A 45 2.37 7.80 -10.30
CA THR A 45 3.18 8.26 -11.43
C THR A 45 4.69 8.27 -11.12
N HIS A 46 5.04 8.55 -9.86
CA HIS A 46 6.43 8.59 -9.40
C HIS A 46 6.95 7.24 -8.90
N GLY A 47 6.15 6.16 -8.95
CA GLY A 47 6.50 4.87 -8.39
C GLY A 47 6.04 4.69 -6.94
N VAL A 48 6.55 3.63 -6.30
CA VAL A 48 6.11 3.18 -4.97
C VAL A 48 7.30 2.78 -4.12
N ASP A 49 7.31 3.22 -2.87
CA ASP A 49 8.29 2.76 -1.88
C ASP A 49 7.76 1.52 -1.15
N VAL A 50 8.57 0.46 -1.12
CA VAL A 50 8.27 -0.81 -0.46
C VAL A 50 8.96 -0.84 0.90
N PHE A 51 8.18 -1.20 1.91
CA PHE A 51 8.65 -1.34 3.28
C PHE A 51 8.27 -2.70 3.83
N GLU A 52 9.13 -3.25 4.68
CA GLU A 52 8.82 -4.41 5.52
C GLU A 52 8.75 -3.97 6.99
N PHE A 53 8.03 -4.71 7.84
CA PHE A 53 8.01 -4.41 9.27
C PHE A 53 9.37 -4.72 9.90
N ALA A 54 9.94 -3.76 10.65
CA ALA A 54 11.24 -3.95 11.30
C ALA A 54 11.17 -4.85 12.55
N ARG A 55 9.96 -5.16 13.01
CA ARG A 55 9.65 -6.09 14.10
C ARG A 55 8.38 -6.86 13.75
N ALA A 56 8.14 -7.97 14.45
CA ALA A 56 6.84 -8.64 14.40
C ALA A 56 5.71 -7.68 14.80
N ILE A 57 4.60 -7.74 14.07
CA ILE A 57 3.39 -6.95 14.31
C ILE A 57 2.41 -7.78 15.13
N ASN A 58 1.79 -7.16 16.12
CA ASN A 58 0.91 -7.80 17.09
C ASN A 58 -0.54 -7.41 16.82
N ALA A 59 -1.51 -8.13 17.40
CA ALA A 59 -2.93 -7.77 17.31
C ALA A 59 -3.24 -6.34 17.81
N ASP A 60 -2.44 -5.82 18.75
CA ASP A 60 -2.59 -4.47 19.28
C ASP A 60 -2.09 -3.38 18.31
N ASP A 61 -1.29 -3.75 17.31
CA ASP A 61 -0.78 -2.80 16.31
C ASP A 61 -1.74 -2.63 15.14
N ILE A 62 -2.66 -3.57 14.93
CA ILE A 62 -3.50 -3.66 13.73
C ILE A 62 -4.98 -3.60 14.07
N ASP A 63 -5.73 -2.94 13.20
CA ASP A 63 -7.17 -3.06 13.15
C ASP A 63 -7.52 -3.98 11.97
N LEU A 64 -8.24 -5.06 12.28
CA LEU A 64 -8.49 -6.10 11.31
C LEU A 64 -9.52 -5.67 10.26
N LEU A 65 -10.39 -4.70 10.58
CA LEU A 65 -11.45 -4.00 9.80
C LEU A 65 -12.10 -4.70 8.57
N GLY A 66 -11.88 -5.99 8.34
CA GLY A 66 -12.49 -6.82 7.31
C GLY A 66 -12.39 -6.27 5.89
N ALA A 67 -11.41 -5.44 5.54
CA ALA A 67 -11.48 -4.66 4.30
C ALA A 67 -11.08 -5.49 3.07
N TYR A 68 -12.06 -6.15 2.44
CA TYR A 68 -12.04 -6.43 1.00
C TYR A 68 -12.16 -5.07 0.28
N THR A 69 -11.04 -4.47 -0.11
CA THR A 69 -11.06 -3.08 -0.57
C THR A 69 -11.40 -2.96 -2.04
N TYR A 70 -12.52 -2.29 -2.33
CA TYR A 70 -12.76 -1.70 -3.63
C TYR A 70 -12.32 -0.22 -3.67
N LEU A 71 -11.85 0.37 -2.57
CA LEU A 71 -11.39 1.78 -2.52
C LEU A 71 -10.11 1.99 -1.70
N PRO A 72 -9.38 3.11 -1.94
CA PRO A 72 -8.24 3.51 -1.13
C PRO A 72 -8.55 3.61 0.36
N GLY A 73 -7.62 3.11 1.17
CA GLY A 73 -7.69 3.22 2.61
C GLY A 73 -8.79 2.37 3.23
N GLY A 74 -8.98 1.15 2.74
CA GLY A 74 -9.81 0.16 3.44
C GLY A 74 -11.31 0.27 3.23
N LYS A 75 -11.78 1.13 2.31
CA LYS A 75 -13.23 1.39 2.17
C LYS A 75 -13.89 0.42 1.19
N GLU A 76 -15.15 0.10 1.48
CA GLU A 76 -16.04 -0.56 0.53
C GLU A 76 -16.50 0.42 -0.56
N TRP A 77 -16.69 -0.06 -1.79
CA TRP A 77 -17.28 0.74 -2.86
C TRP A 77 -18.79 0.80 -2.69
N ASN A 78 -19.30 1.97 -2.28
CA ASN A 78 -20.73 2.19 -2.05
C ASN A 78 -21.47 2.76 -3.28
N GLN A 79 -20.83 2.77 -4.46
CA GLN A 79 -21.36 3.37 -5.71
C GLN A 79 -21.66 4.88 -5.64
N VAL A 80 -21.30 5.57 -4.55
CA VAL A 80 -21.53 7.01 -4.37
C VAL A 80 -20.22 7.81 -4.46
N ASP A 81 -19.10 7.26 -4.03
CA ASP A 81 -17.80 7.95 -4.04
C ASP A 81 -17.15 7.98 -5.43
N LEU A 82 -17.68 8.78 -6.37
CA LEU A 82 -17.16 8.87 -7.74
C LEU A 82 -15.70 9.38 -7.86
N LYS A 83 -15.05 9.77 -6.75
CA LYS A 83 -13.67 10.25 -6.75
C LYS A 83 -12.66 9.16 -7.08
N TRP A 84 -12.95 7.92 -6.71
CA TRP A 84 -12.04 6.78 -6.85
C TRP A 84 -12.72 5.67 -7.65
N PRO A 85 -12.03 5.00 -8.60
CA PRO A 85 -12.61 3.85 -9.26
C PRO A 85 -12.72 2.66 -8.29
N PRO A 86 -13.69 1.74 -8.48
CA PRO A 86 -13.68 0.47 -7.77
C PRO A 86 -12.43 -0.34 -8.13
N GLY A 87 -11.63 -0.71 -7.12
CA GLY A 87 -10.49 -1.59 -7.25
C GLY A 87 -10.89 -3.05 -7.50
N LEU A 88 -9.92 -3.91 -7.82
CA LEU A 88 -10.17 -5.34 -8.05
C LEU A 88 -10.27 -6.18 -6.77
N GLY A 89 -10.00 -5.57 -5.61
CA GLY A 89 -10.02 -6.26 -4.32
C GLY A 89 -8.65 -6.76 -3.91
N ALA A 90 -8.13 -6.23 -2.80
CA ALA A 90 -6.99 -6.77 -2.08
C ALA A 90 -7.25 -6.64 -0.57
N PRO A 91 -6.97 -7.66 0.25
CA PRO A 91 -7.00 -7.54 1.70
C PRO A 91 -6.05 -6.43 2.16
N GLN A 92 -6.59 -5.50 2.93
CA GLN A 92 -5.81 -4.46 3.61
C GLN A 92 -6.16 -4.42 5.09
N TRP A 93 -5.15 -4.10 5.90
CA TRP A 93 -5.29 -3.88 7.32
C TRP A 93 -4.78 -2.49 7.68
N LYS A 94 -5.35 -1.91 8.75
CA LYS A 94 -4.98 -0.58 9.19
C LYS A 94 -4.06 -0.67 10.39
N LEU A 95 -2.95 0.04 10.35
CA LEU A 95 -2.11 0.23 11.53
C LEU A 95 -2.79 1.21 12.49
N LYS A 96 -3.02 0.77 13.74
CA LYS A 96 -3.60 1.58 14.82
C LYS A 96 -2.66 2.72 15.25
N ARG A 97 -1.36 2.49 15.15
CA ARG A 97 -0.29 3.43 15.45
C ARG A 97 0.77 3.37 14.38
N ARG A 98 1.67 4.36 14.35
CA ARG A 98 2.88 4.22 13.53
C ARG A 98 3.75 3.10 14.09
N VAL A 99 4.34 2.32 13.19
CA VAL A 99 5.22 1.21 13.52
C VAL A 99 6.53 1.34 12.74
N PRO A 100 7.65 0.86 13.30
CA PRO A 100 8.92 0.91 12.60
C PRO A 100 8.91 -0.08 11.43
N CYS A 101 9.15 0.45 10.24
CA CYS A 101 9.32 -0.32 9.01
C CYS A 101 10.69 -0.03 8.40
N ARG A 102 11.32 -1.06 7.85
CA ARG A 102 12.56 -0.95 7.09
C ARG A 102 12.23 -0.67 5.64
N PHE A 103 12.85 0.36 5.07
CA PHE A 103 12.78 0.62 3.63
C PHE A 103 13.55 -0.47 2.88
N ILE A 104 12.90 -1.08 1.90
CA ILE A 104 13.49 -2.11 1.04
C ILE A 104 14.00 -1.48 -0.25
N ARG A 105 13.09 -0.85 -0.99
CA ARG A 105 13.39 -0.28 -2.31
C ARG A 105 12.25 0.61 -2.80
N THR A 106 12.55 1.38 -3.83
CA THR A 106 11.56 2.02 -4.69
C THR A 106 11.32 1.14 -5.92
N VAL A 107 10.05 0.98 -6.30
CA VAL A 107 9.63 0.37 -7.56
C VAL A 107 9.15 1.48 -8.50
N PRO A 108 9.91 1.78 -9.57
CA PRO A 108 9.52 2.77 -10.56
C PRO A 108 8.24 2.36 -11.28
N ARG A 109 7.51 3.35 -11.79
CA ARG A 109 6.39 3.13 -12.72
C ARG A 109 6.84 2.26 -13.91
N GLY A 110 5.96 1.37 -14.38
CA GLY A 110 6.24 0.44 -15.47
C GLY A 110 7.12 -0.76 -15.10
N THR A 111 7.67 -0.81 -13.88
CA THR A 111 8.51 -1.93 -13.42
C THR A 111 7.72 -2.85 -12.50
N PRO A 112 7.72 -4.18 -12.72
CA PRO A 112 7.05 -5.10 -11.82
C PRO A 112 7.69 -5.20 -10.41
N PHE A 113 6.89 -5.46 -9.38
CA PHE A 113 7.39 -5.94 -8.09
C PHE A 113 7.94 -7.36 -8.26
N VAL A 114 9.26 -7.51 -8.10
CA VAL A 114 10.03 -8.78 -8.14
C VAL A 114 10.65 -9.14 -6.80
#